data_AF-A0ABC9ENX5-F1
#
_entry.id   AF-A0ABC9ENX5-F1
#
_cell.length_a   1.000
_cell.length_b   1.000
_cell.length_c   1.000
_cell.angle_alpha   90.00
_cell.angle_beta   90.00
_cell.angle_gamma   90.00
#
_symmetry.space_group_name_H-M   'P 1'
#
loop_
_entity.id
_entity.type
_entity.pdbx_description
1 polymer ?
#
loop_
_entity_poly.entity_id
_entity_poly.type
_entity_poly.pdbx_seq_one_letter_code
_entity_poly.pdbx_strand_id
1 'polypeptide(L)'
;MRSHMECKNKSNSSTMPQASSPVEYKSTRKGNSKVERFKHNKLIKDPEFVARVCKAVTQAICELYALGSTKMSLEDLYRDVYDVVLHKKGDELYTTMEITMTSEVQSLCSLLDAAPEDDALFLQELLAKWNCHVRAVKMTRNILLYLDRTFVPTMRRTSIHELGLHLWRNNMARSNKICPRLIQAVRRQRGGEEELVDGVNKMLTELGVELMDVQHLCFRDGGGKLHVAGP
;
A
#
# COMPACT_ATOMS: atom_id res chain seq x y z
N MET A 1 40.80 -35.37 17.98
CA MET A 1 40.40 -36.49 18.88
C MET A 1 38.97 -36.23 19.30
N ARG A 2 37.93 -36.72 18.60
CA ARG A 2 37.38 -38.09 18.58
C ARG A 2 37.18 -38.68 19.99
N SER A 3 35.92 -38.76 20.42
CA SER A 3 35.34 -39.88 21.16
C SER A 3 33.82 -39.77 20.97
N HIS A 4 33.19 -40.43 19.99
CA HIS A 4 32.72 -41.82 20.04
C HIS A 4 31.95 -42.17 21.32
N MET A 5 30.64 -42.37 21.18
CA MET A 5 29.98 -43.54 21.73
C MET A 5 28.86 -43.98 20.79
N GLU A 6 29.07 -45.14 20.20
CA GLU A 6 28.14 -45.86 19.35
C GLU A 6 27.10 -46.65 20.16
N CYS A 7 25.94 -46.75 19.53
CA CYS A 7 24.87 -47.72 19.69
C CYS A 7 25.29 -49.16 20.01
N LYS A 8 24.43 -49.86 20.76
CA LYS A 8 24.10 -51.27 20.51
C LYS A 8 22.59 -51.54 20.61
N ASN A 9 22.07 -52.06 19.50
CA ASN A 9 20.79 -52.72 19.30
C ASN A 9 20.62 -53.99 20.16
N LYS A 10 19.39 -54.46 20.45
CA LYS A 10 18.62 -55.46 19.64
C LYS A 10 17.41 -56.08 20.39
N SER A 11 16.29 -56.25 19.65
CA SER A 11 15.25 -57.32 19.71
C SER A 11 14.37 -57.48 20.98
N ASN A 12 13.08 -57.88 20.98
CA ASN A 12 12.16 -58.40 19.96
C ASN A 12 10.69 -58.43 20.48
N SER A 13 9.74 -58.26 19.55
CA SER A 13 8.42 -58.94 19.39
C SER A 13 7.23 -58.74 20.36
N SER A 14 6.08 -58.45 19.73
CA SER A 14 4.79 -59.19 19.78
C SER A 14 3.53 -58.40 20.18
N THR A 15 2.74 -58.09 19.14
CA THR A 15 1.29 -58.34 18.98
C THR A 15 0.23 -57.69 19.90
N MET A 16 -0.55 -56.81 19.26
CA MET A 16 -1.98 -56.41 19.38
C MET A 16 -2.86 -56.92 20.54
N PRO A 17 -3.87 -56.10 20.91
CA PRO A 17 -5.23 -56.46 20.54
C PRO A 17 -6.05 -55.36 19.83
N GLN A 18 -6.90 -55.82 18.90
CA GLN A 18 -7.97 -55.12 18.18
C GLN A 18 -9.14 -54.74 19.13
N ALA A 19 -9.67 -53.50 19.04
CA ALA A 19 -10.80 -53.01 18.24
C ALA A 19 -12.16 -53.03 18.97
N SER A 20 -12.70 -51.83 19.20
CA SER A 20 -14.11 -51.59 19.47
C SER A 20 -14.57 -50.33 18.70
N SER A 21 -15.29 -50.63 17.62
CA SER A 21 -16.34 -49.92 16.86
C SER A 21 -16.24 -48.42 16.47
N PRO A 22 -16.67 -48.06 15.24
CA PRO A 22 -16.59 -46.70 14.71
C PRO A 22 -17.76 -45.84 15.18
N VAL A 23 -17.48 -44.61 15.61
CA VAL A 23 -18.52 -43.58 15.80
C VAL A 23 -19.02 -43.15 14.43
N GLU A 24 -20.23 -43.59 14.10
CA GLU A 24 -20.97 -43.27 12.89
C GLU A 24 -21.33 -41.77 12.89
N TYR A 25 -20.60 -40.95 12.13
CA TYR A 25 -20.96 -39.55 11.91
C TYR A 25 -22.11 -39.51 10.90
N LYS A 26 -23.34 -39.38 11.40
CA LYS A 26 -24.54 -39.23 10.57
C LYS A 26 -24.43 -37.99 9.68
N SER A 27 -24.24 -38.21 8.38
CA SER A 27 -24.42 -37.18 7.35
C SER A 27 -25.92 -36.97 7.12
N THR A 28 -26.49 -35.99 7.81
CA THR A 28 -27.82 -35.47 7.48
C THR A 28 -27.70 -34.46 6.33
N ARG A 29 -27.93 -34.92 5.10
CA ARG A 29 -28.26 -34.02 3.98
C ARG A 29 -29.73 -33.62 4.02
N LYS A 30 -29.96 -32.37 3.60
CA LYS A 30 -31.22 -31.67 3.26
C LYS A 30 -31.98 -31.03 4.41
N GLY A 31 -31.51 -29.85 4.80
CA GLY A 31 -32.36 -28.70 5.03
C GLY A 31 -32.06 -27.67 3.94
N ASN A 32 -33.06 -27.32 3.13
CA ASN A 32 -32.94 -26.35 2.03
C ASN A 32 -32.71 -24.96 2.66
N SER A 33 -31.46 -24.65 3.03
CA SER A 33 -31.09 -23.32 3.48
C SER A 33 -31.09 -22.46 2.22
N LYS A 34 -32.19 -21.73 2.04
CA LYS A 34 -32.28 -20.61 1.12
C LYS A 34 -31.21 -19.62 1.59
N VAL A 35 -29.98 -19.78 1.08
CA VAL A 35 -28.93 -18.78 1.21
C VAL A 35 -29.58 -17.47 0.79
N GLU A 36 -29.65 -16.50 1.69
CA GLU A 36 -30.20 -15.18 1.39
C GLU A 36 -29.28 -14.43 0.41
N ARG A 37 -29.20 -14.92 -0.83
CA ARG A 37 -28.70 -14.19 -1.99
C ARG A 37 -29.69 -13.11 -2.46
N PHE A 38 -30.74 -12.85 -1.69
CA PHE A 38 -31.91 -12.08 -2.11
C PHE A 38 -31.84 -10.59 -1.82
N LYS A 39 -30.86 -10.09 -1.06
CA LYS A 39 -30.68 -8.64 -0.83
C LYS A 39 -29.60 -8.00 -1.73
N HIS A 40 -28.45 -8.65 -1.91
CA HIS A 40 -27.37 -8.11 -2.76
C HIS A 40 -27.85 -7.89 -4.21
N ASN A 41 -28.54 -8.86 -4.81
CA ASN A 41 -28.89 -8.83 -6.24
C ASN A 41 -29.85 -7.69 -6.65
N LYS A 42 -30.51 -7.01 -5.69
CA LYS A 42 -31.43 -5.88 -5.94
C LYS A 42 -30.73 -4.51 -5.88
N LEU A 43 -29.72 -4.34 -5.02
CA LEU A 43 -28.94 -3.10 -4.89
C LEU A 43 -27.97 -2.88 -6.07
N ILE A 44 -27.58 -3.98 -6.71
CA ILE A 44 -26.62 -4.06 -7.81
C ILE A 44 -27.05 -3.32 -9.10
N LYS A 45 -28.35 -3.15 -9.33
CA LYS A 45 -28.88 -2.49 -10.55
C LYS A 45 -29.18 -1.00 -10.37
N ASP A 46 -28.97 -0.47 -9.18
CA ASP A 46 -29.20 0.92 -8.84
C ASP A 46 -27.97 1.76 -9.21
N PRO A 47 -28.04 2.67 -10.19
CA PRO A 47 -26.94 3.60 -10.49
C PRO A 47 -26.52 4.42 -9.26
N GLU A 48 -27.45 4.68 -8.34
CA GLU A 48 -27.13 5.40 -7.11
C GLU A 48 -26.26 4.57 -6.15
N PHE A 49 -26.28 3.23 -6.24
CA PHE A 49 -25.39 2.40 -5.43
C PHE A 49 -23.93 2.66 -5.77
N VAL A 50 -23.57 2.68 -7.05
CA VAL A 50 -22.19 2.98 -7.49
C VAL A 50 -21.77 4.35 -7.00
N ALA A 51 -22.62 5.37 -7.16
CA ALA A 51 -22.35 6.72 -6.68
C ALA A 51 -22.14 6.77 -5.15
N ARG A 52 -22.93 6.01 -4.37
CA ARG A 52 -22.76 5.90 -2.91
C ARG A 52 -21.42 5.25 -2.55
N VAL A 53 -21.03 4.17 -3.22
CA VAL A 53 -19.75 3.49 -2.98
C VAL A 53 -18.58 4.38 -3.37
N CYS A 54 -18.64 5.05 -4.53
CA CYS A 54 -17.63 6.02 -4.96
C CYS A 54 -17.46 7.13 -3.91
N LYS A 55 -18.56 7.69 -3.39
CA LYS A 55 -18.54 8.69 -2.32
C LYS A 55 -17.90 8.15 -1.05
N ALA A 56 -18.21 6.91 -0.65
CA ALA A 56 -17.64 6.28 0.53
C ALA A 56 -16.13 6.04 0.37
N VAL A 57 -15.68 5.60 -0.81
CA VAL A 57 -14.26 5.43 -1.13
C VAL A 57 -13.54 6.77 -1.10
N THR A 58 -14.09 7.83 -1.72
CA THR A 58 -13.51 9.18 -1.65
C THR A 58 -13.35 9.64 -0.20
N GLN A 59 -14.41 9.51 0.62
CA GLN A 59 -14.37 9.89 2.02
C GLN A 59 -13.30 9.11 2.79
N ALA A 60 -13.22 7.79 2.59
CA ALA A 60 -12.21 6.96 3.22
C ALA A 60 -10.79 7.36 2.83
N ILE A 61 -10.53 7.64 1.55
CA ILE A 61 -9.22 8.10 1.08
C ILE A 61 -8.86 9.45 1.73
N CYS A 62 -9.76 10.44 1.73
CA CYS A 62 -9.53 11.73 2.39
C CYS A 62 -9.21 11.56 3.90
N GLU A 63 -9.95 10.68 4.59
CA GLU A 63 -9.69 10.37 6.00
C GLU A 63 -8.33 9.68 6.20
N LEU A 64 -7.91 8.81 5.30
CA LEU A 64 -6.59 8.17 5.37
C LEU A 64 -5.45 9.19 5.27
N TYR A 65 -5.57 10.20 4.42
CA TYR A 65 -4.58 11.28 4.33
C TYR A 65 -4.64 12.25 5.52
N ALA A 66 -5.83 12.56 6.01
CA ALA A 66 -6.00 13.52 7.11
C ALA A 66 -5.71 12.93 8.51
N LEU A 67 -6.16 11.69 8.76
CA LEU A 67 -6.18 11.05 10.08
C LEU A 67 -5.33 9.78 10.16
N GLY A 68 -4.82 9.28 9.04
CA GLY A 68 -4.09 8.01 8.97
C GLY A 68 -4.95 6.75 9.12
N SER A 69 -6.28 6.92 9.27
CA SER A 69 -7.26 5.84 9.42
C SER A 69 -8.64 6.32 8.92
N THR A 70 -9.53 5.38 8.58
CA THR A 70 -10.92 5.70 8.25
C THR A 70 -11.84 5.29 9.38
N LYS A 71 -12.93 6.03 9.55
CA LYS A 71 -14.01 5.70 10.50
C LYS A 71 -14.95 4.62 9.98
N MET A 72 -14.93 4.38 8.67
CA MET A 72 -15.77 3.36 8.05
C MET A 72 -15.21 1.96 8.32
N SER A 73 -16.10 0.97 8.39
CA SER A 73 -15.73 -0.44 8.46
C SER A 73 -15.02 -0.85 7.16
N LEU A 74 -13.74 -1.21 7.27
CA LEU A 74 -12.93 -1.64 6.12
C LEU A 74 -13.53 -2.86 5.44
N GLU A 75 -14.13 -3.78 6.20
CA GLU A 75 -14.75 -4.99 5.67
C GLU A 75 -16.03 -4.66 4.88
N ASP A 76 -16.87 -3.77 5.41
CA ASP A 76 -18.10 -3.36 4.72
C ASP A 76 -17.78 -2.59 3.44
N LEU A 77 -16.84 -1.65 3.50
CA LEU A 77 -16.41 -0.88 2.34
C LEU A 77 -15.76 -1.78 1.28
N TYR A 78 -14.94 -2.76 1.69
CA TYR A 78 -14.36 -3.73 0.79
C TYR A 78 -15.42 -4.58 0.07
N ARG A 79 -16.46 -5.04 0.79
CA ARG A 79 -17.57 -5.80 0.20
C ARG A 79 -18.34 -4.97 -0.81
N ASP A 80 -18.65 -3.71 -0.49
CA ASP A 80 -19.37 -2.83 -1.39
C ASP A 80 -18.55 -2.55 -2.67
N VAL A 81 -17.24 -2.33 -2.54
CA VAL A 81 -16.31 -2.20 -3.68
C VAL A 81 -16.27 -3.48 -4.51
N TYR A 82 -16.18 -4.64 -3.86
CA TYR A 82 -16.18 -5.94 -4.53
C TYR A 82 -17.41 -6.10 -5.43
N ASP A 83 -18.60 -5.77 -4.91
CA ASP A 83 -19.84 -5.85 -5.68
C ASP A 83 -19.80 -4.91 -6.90
N VAL A 84 -19.38 -3.66 -6.73
CA VAL A 84 -19.28 -2.71 -7.85
C VAL A 84 -18.34 -3.22 -8.96
N VAL A 85 -17.18 -3.78 -8.60
CA VAL A 85 -16.23 -4.34 -9.58
C VAL A 85 -16.81 -5.58 -10.26
N LEU A 86 -17.46 -6.47 -9.51
CA LEU A 86 -18.11 -7.67 -10.04
C LEU A 86 -19.17 -7.31 -11.10
N HIS A 87 -19.84 -6.16 -10.94
CA HIS A 87 -20.85 -5.66 -11.87
C HIS A 87 -20.30 -4.77 -12.98
N LYS A 88 -19.00 -4.90 -13.30
CA LYS A 88 -18.33 -4.22 -14.43
C LYS A 88 -18.34 -2.69 -14.33
N LYS A 89 -18.41 -2.15 -13.11
CA LYS A 89 -18.33 -0.70 -12.83
C LYS A 89 -16.99 -0.29 -12.20
N GLY A 90 -15.94 -1.10 -12.41
CA GLY A 90 -14.60 -0.84 -11.87
C GLY A 90 -13.93 0.43 -12.42
N ASP A 91 -14.28 0.89 -13.62
CA ASP A 91 -13.66 2.08 -14.23
C ASP A 91 -14.03 3.37 -13.48
N GLU A 92 -15.28 3.47 -13.03
CA GLU A 92 -15.76 4.60 -12.25
C GLU A 92 -15.09 4.66 -10.88
N LEU A 93 -14.90 3.51 -10.22
CA LEU A 93 -14.16 3.42 -8.97
C LEU A 93 -12.68 3.76 -9.13
N TYR A 94 -12.03 3.23 -10.17
CA TYR A 94 -10.61 3.53 -10.45
C TYR A 94 -10.43 5.03 -10.68
N THR A 95 -11.26 5.63 -11.53
CA THR A 95 -11.22 7.07 -11.83
C THR A 95 -11.48 7.92 -10.58
N THR A 96 -12.46 7.54 -9.77
CA THR A 96 -12.76 8.23 -8.50
C THR A 96 -11.55 8.19 -7.57
N MET A 97 -10.95 7.01 -7.38
CA MET A 97 -9.77 6.86 -6.54
C MET A 97 -8.57 7.65 -7.08
N GLU A 98 -8.31 7.61 -8.38
CA GLU A 98 -7.20 8.33 -9.02
C GLU A 98 -7.35 9.85 -8.83
N ILE A 99 -8.55 10.40 -9.06
CA ILE A 99 -8.84 11.83 -8.85
C ILE A 99 -8.66 12.20 -7.38
N THR A 100 -9.24 11.42 -6.46
CA THR A 100 -9.14 11.72 -5.03
C THR A 100 -7.68 11.68 -4.56
N MET A 101 -6.93 10.62 -4.88
CA MET A 101 -5.52 10.53 -4.51
C MET A 101 -4.67 11.63 -5.14
N THR A 102 -4.97 12.03 -6.38
CA THR A 102 -4.27 13.15 -7.04
C THR A 102 -4.47 14.45 -6.26
N SER A 103 -5.72 14.74 -5.85
CA SER A 103 -6.06 15.93 -5.07
C SER A 103 -5.34 15.95 -3.72
N GLU A 104 -5.30 14.81 -3.02
CA GLU A 104 -4.62 14.70 -1.71
C GLU A 104 -3.12 14.93 -1.85
N VAL A 105 -2.46 14.33 -2.84
CA VAL A 105 -1.02 14.54 -3.08
C VAL A 105 -0.73 16.00 -3.46
N GLN A 106 -1.57 16.63 -4.27
CA GLN A 106 -1.45 18.05 -4.60
C GLN A 106 -1.55 18.93 -3.34
N SER A 107 -2.45 18.60 -2.42
CA SER A 107 -2.56 19.30 -1.13
C SER A 107 -1.29 19.14 -0.30
N LEU A 108 -0.77 17.92 -0.17
CA LEU A 108 0.49 17.65 0.54
C LEU A 108 1.67 18.45 -0.03
N CYS A 109 1.83 18.47 -1.36
CA CYS A 109 2.90 19.22 -2.02
C CYS A 109 2.71 20.74 -1.85
N SER A 110 1.48 21.23 -1.89
CA SER A 110 1.20 22.66 -1.65
C SER A 110 1.58 23.11 -0.24
N LEU A 111 1.41 22.24 0.76
CA LEU A 111 1.87 22.50 2.13
C LEU A 111 3.40 22.52 2.21
N LEU A 112 4.08 21.63 1.49
CA LEU A 112 5.55 21.61 1.41
C LEU A 112 6.12 22.87 0.71
N ASP A 113 5.41 23.42 -0.26
CA ASP A 113 5.78 24.70 -0.89
C ASP A 113 5.72 25.89 0.08
N ALA A 114 4.94 25.76 1.15
CA ALA A 114 4.78 26.75 2.22
C ALA A 114 5.60 26.42 3.49
N ALA A 115 6.44 25.38 3.44
CA ALA A 115 7.19 24.91 4.61
C ALA A 115 8.22 25.94 5.13
N PRO A 116 8.54 25.95 6.44
CA PRO A 116 9.45 26.92 7.07
C PRO A 116 10.82 26.89 6.43
N GLU A 117 11.54 28.02 6.29
CA GLU A 117 12.84 28.14 5.57
C GLU A 117 13.96 27.23 6.09
N ASP A 118 13.86 26.75 7.33
CA ASP A 118 14.83 25.84 7.94
C ASP A 118 14.92 24.50 7.20
N ASP A 119 16.14 24.09 6.86
CA ASP A 119 16.41 22.89 6.06
C ASP A 119 16.05 21.60 6.82
N ALA A 120 16.25 21.53 8.14
CA ALA A 120 15.91 20.37 8.96
C ALA A 120 14.40 20.20 9.12
N LEU A 121 13.71 21.28 9.46
CA LEU A 121 12.26 21.26 9.58
C LEU A 121 11.59 20.93 8.24
N PHE A 122 12.13 21.44 7.13
CA PHE A 122 11.66 21.09 5.80
C PHE A 122 11.80 19.59 5.51
N LEU A 123 12.96 18.98 5.77
CA LEU A 123 13.17 17.55 5.52
C LEU A 123 12.31 16.67 6.45
N GLN A 124 12.15 17.06 7.72
CA GLN A 124 11.24 16.39 8.64
C GLN A 124 9.80 16.42 8.11
N GLU A 125 9.33 17.57 7.65
CA GLU A 125 7.98 17.71 7.11
C GLU A 125 7.81 16.89 5.82
N LEU A 126 8.78 16.94 4.91
CA LEU A 126 8.78 16.14 3.68
C LEU A 126 8.65 14.64 3.98
N LEU A 127 9.48 14.12 4.89
CA LEU A 127 9.43 12.72 5.28
C LEU A 127 8.13 12.36 5.99
N ALA A 128 7.59 13.25 6.83
CA ALA A 128 6.30 13.05 7.47
C ALA A 128 5.16 12.95 6.43
N LYS A 129 5.14 13.84 5.43
CA LYS A 129 4.15 13.80 4.35
C LYS A 129 4.33 12.58 3.45
N TRP A 130 5.57 12.19 3.12
CA TRP A 130 5.87 10.97 2.38
C TRP A 130 5.35 9.72 3.10
N ASN A 131 5.63 9.59 4.39
CA ASN A 131 5.18 8.45 5.19
C ASN A 131 3.64 8.42 5.32
N CYS A 132 3.00 9.59 5.42
CA CYS A 132 1.54 9.68 5.37
C CYS A 132 1.01 9.15 4.03
N HIS A 133 1.57 9.62 2.92
CA HIS A 133 1.22 9.18 1.57
C HIS A 133 1.39 7.66 1.38
N VAL A 134 2.55 7.10 1.71
CA VAL A 134 2.82 5.66 1.61
C VAL A 134 1.83 4.84 2.43
N ARG A 135 1.51 5.28 3.64
CA ARG A 135 0.49 4.64 4.49
C ARG A 135 -0.89 4.70 3.85
N ALA A 136 -1.31 5.87 3.35
CA ALA A 136 -2.59 6.06 2.70
C ALA A 136 -2.72 5.17 1.45
N VAL A 137 -1.70 5.14 0.58
CA VAL A 137 -1.64 4.25 -0.61
C VAL A 137 -1.83 2.78 -0.21
N LYS A 138 -1.14 2.33 0.84
CA LYS A 138 -1.27 0.94 1.34
C LYS A 138 -2.69 0.65 1.84
N MET A 139 -3.30 1.58 2.57
CA MET A 139 -4.67 1.41 3.09
C MET A 139 -5.72 1.48 1.98
N THR A 140 -5.58 2.40 1.02
CA THR A 140 -6.42 2.46 -0.18
C THR A 140 -6.37 1.14 -0.95
N ARG A 141 -5.18 0.55 -1.09
CA ARG A 141 -5.03 -0.78 -1.70
C ARG A 141 -5.71 -1.89 -0.90
N ASN A 142 -5.76 -1.81 0.43
CA ASN A 142 -6.51 -2.78 1.24
C ASN A 142 -8.02 -2.67 0.98
N ILE A 143 -8.54 -1.45 0.88
CA ILE A 143 -9.96 -1.18 0.56
C ILE A 143 -10.30 -1.65 -0.87
N LEU A 144 -9.41 -1.38 -1.83
CA LEU A 144 -9.64 -1.63 -3.25
C LEU A 144 -8.91 -2.87 -3.78
N LEU A 145 -8.60 -3.84 -2.90
CA LEU A 145 -7.74 -4.98 -3.25
C LEU A 145 -8.28 -5.80 -4.42
N TYR A 146 -9.60 -6.01 -4.47
CA TYR A 146 -10.23 -6.77 -5.55
C TYR A 146 -10.15 -6.02 -6.89
N LEU A 147 -10.34 -4.69 -6.86
CA LEU A 147 -10.17 -3.82 -8.03
C LEU A 147 -8.72 -3.89 -8.56
N ASP A 148 -7.73 -3.76 -7.67
CA ASP A 148 -6.29 -3.81 -8.01
C ASP A 148 -5.86 -5.17 -8.59
N ARG A 149 -6.47 -6.27 -8.12
CA ARG A 149 -6.11 -7.64 -8.58
C ARG A 149 -6.85 -8.11 -9.82
N THR A 150 -8.05 -7.59 -10.09
CA THR A 150 -8.90 -8.12 -11.17
C THR A 150 -9.12 -7.12 -12.30
N PHE A 151 -9.57 -5.91 -11.96
CA PHE A 151 -9.91 -4.89 -12.94
C PHE A 151 -8.65 -4.24 -13.55
N VAL A 152 -7.69 -3.84 -12.72
CA VAL A 152 -6.48 -3.12 -13.16
C VAL A 152 -5.69 -3.90 -14.21
N PRO A 153 -5.34 -5.20 -14.03
CA PRO A 153 -4.62 -5.95 -15.05
C PRO A 153 -5.44 -6.16 -16.32
N THR A 154 -6.75 -6.41 -16.18
CA THR A 154 -7.67 -6.64 -17.30
C THR A 154 -7.77 -5.41 -18.20
N MET A 155 -7.84 -4.22 -17.60
CA MET A 155 -7.96 -2.95 -18.30
C MET A 155 -6.61 -2.30 -18.61
N ARG A 156 -5.48 -2.96 -18.29
CA ARG A 156 -4.11 -2.45 -18.45
C ARG A 156 -3.91 -1.07 -17.81
N ARG A 157 -4.52 -0.86 -16.64
CA ARG A 157 -4.34 0.35 -15.82
C ARG A 157 -3.10 0.21 -14.93
N THR A 158 -2.64 1.33 -14.37
CA THR A 158 -1.56 1.35 -13.38
C THR A 158 -2.03 0.73 -12.06
N SER A 159 -1.18 -0.05 -11.39
CA SER A 159 -1.50 -0.56 -10.05
C SER A 159 -1.65 0.59 -9.05
N ILE A 160 -2.45 0.40 -7.99
CA ILE A 160 -2.64 1.46 -6.96
C ILE A 160 -1.29 1.87 -6.34
N HIS A 161 -0.40 0.90 -6.16
CA HIS A 161 0.94 1.14 -5.64
C HIS A 161 1.78 2.01 -6.58
N GLU A 162 1.90 1.63 -7.86
CA GLU A 162 2.64 2.43 -8.85
C GLU A 162 2.01 3.81 -9.06
N LEU A 163 0.67 3.89 -9.07
CA LEU A 163 -0.04 5.16 -9.19
C LEU A 163 0.36 6.09 -8.03
N GLY A 164 0.41 5.57 -6.80
CA GLY A 164 0.89 6.32 -5.63
C GLY A 164 2.31 6.87 -5.83
N LEU A 165 3.23 6.07 -6.36
CA LEU A 165 4.60 6.53 -6.66
C LEU A 165 4.61 7.59 -7.76
N HIS A 166 3.85 7.39 -8.84
CA HIS A 166 3.74 8.32 -9.97
C HIS A 166 3.17 9.67 -9.53
N LEU A 167 2.11 9.67 -8.73
CA LEU A 167 1.50 10.90 -8.22
C LEU A 167 2.51 11.70 -7.39
N TRP A 168 3.23 11.06 -6.48
CA TRP A 168 4.24 11.75 -5.67
C TRP A 168 5.36 12.34 -6.54
N ARG A 169 5.96 11.52 -7.43
CA ARG A 169 7.01 11.97 -8.35
C ARG A 169 6.56 13.16 -9.20
N ASN A 170 5.40 13.05 -9.83
CA ASN A 170 4.92 14.07 -10.75
C ASN A 170 4.61 15.38 -10.03
N ASN A 171 4.07 15.34 -8.81
CA ASN A 171 3.80 16.56 -8.06
C ASN A 171 5.08 17.21 -7.52
N MET A 172 6.06 16.42 -7.07
CA MET A 172 7.40 16.95 -6.75
C MET A 172 8.06 17.61 -7.95
N ALA A 173 8.03 16.97 -9.13
CA ALA A 173 8.63 17.51 -10.36
C ALA A 173 7.91 18.77 -10.87
N ARG A 174 6.61 18.87 -10.65
CA ARG A 174 5.81 20.05 -11.02
C ARG A 174 6.06 21.26 -10.11
N SER A 175 6.42 21.04 -8.85
CA SER A 175 6.82 22.14 -7.97
C SER A 175 8.23 22.61 -8.34
N ASN A 176 8.35 23.90 -8.64
CA ASN A 176 9.63 24.56 -8.87
C ASN A 176 10.40 24.87 -7.57
N LYS A 177 9.83 24.57 -6.39
CA LYS A 177 10.44 24.84 -5.08
C LYS A 177 10.91 23.58 -4.38
N ILE A 178 10.08 22.52 -4.36
CA ILE A 178 10.35 21.32 -3.55
C ILE A 178 11.67 20.65 -3.96
N CYS A 179 11.85 20.38 -5.25
CA CYS A 179 13.06 19.70 -5.74
C CYS A 179 14.32 20.54 -5.48
N PRO A 180 14.46 21.80 -5.93
CA PRO A 180 15.65 22.60 -5.63
C PRO A 180 15.97 22.71 -4.13
N ARG A 181 14.92 22.82 -3.32
CA ARG A 181 15.05 22.93 -1.87
C ARG A 181 15.51 21.64 -1.20
N LEU A 182 14.95 20.49 -1.60
CA LEU A 182 15.39 19.16 -1.16
C LEU A 182 16.88 18.97 -1.42
N ILE A 183 17.33 19.38 -2.60
CA ILE A 183 18.73 19.30 -3.02
C ILE A 183 19.62 20.13 -2.10
N GLN A 184 19.22 21.38 -1.84
CA GLN A 184 19.96 22.32 -1.00
C GLN A 184 20.03 21.86 0.46
N ALA A 185 18.90 21.41 1.02
CA ALA A 185 18.80 20.94 2.40
C ALA A 185 19.69 19.71 2.64
N VAL A 186 19.62 18.71 1.75
CA VAL A 186 20.45 17.49 1.84
C VAL A 186 21.95 17.81 1.73
N ARG A 187 22.33 18.79 0.90
CA ARG A 187 23.74 19.22 0.76
C ARG A 187 24.28 19.89 2.02
N ARG A 188 23.46 20.71 2.69
CA ARG A 188 23.87 21.50 3.88
C ARG A 188 23.90 20.70 5.17
N GLN A 189 23.13 19.63 5.27
CA GLN A 189 23.09 18.78 6.47
C GLN A 189 24.24 17.79 6.62
N ARG A 190 25.21 17.80 5.69
CA ARG A 190 26.44 17.00 5.78
C ARG A 190 27.27 17.44 6.99
N GLY A 191 26.99 16.84 8.14
CA GLY A 191 27.71 17.06 9.39
C GLY A 191 26.90 16.90 10.68
N GLY A 192 25.55 16.84 10.64
CA GLY A 192 24.74 16.84 11.87
C GLY A 192 23.49 15.94 11.87
N GLU A 193 22.76 15.80 10.76
CA GLU A 193 21.46 15.11 10.75
C GLU A 193 21.43 13.92 9.76
N GLU A 194 22.30 12.93 10.00
CA GLU A 194 22.45 11.74 9.13
C GLU A 194 21.13 10.96 8.97
N GLU A 195 20.29 10.90 10.01
CA GLU A 195 19.00 10.18 9.98
C GLU A 195 17.99 10.76 8.98
N LEU A 196 17.92 12.09 8.82
CA LEU A 196 17.01 12.70 7.86
C LEU A 196 17.46 12.46 6.43
N VAL A 197 18.77 12.59 6.19
CA VAL A 197 19.36 12.32 4.88
C VAL A 197 19.15 10.85 4.49
N ASP A 198 19.33 9.91 5.42
CA ASP A 198 19.04 8.49 5.19
C ASP A 198 17.55 8.24 4.90
N GLY A 199 16.66 8.91 5.63
CA GLY A 199 15.22 8.87 5.37
C GLY A 199 14.87 9.33 3.95
N VAL A 200 15.48 10.43 3.50
CA VAL A 200 15.30 10.96 2.14
C VAL A 200 15.85 10.00 1.10
N ASN A 201 17.04 9.45 1.31
CA ASN A 201 17.64 8.48 0.40
C ASN A 201 16.78 7.22 0.26
N LYS A 202 16.18 6.76 1.35
CA LYS A 202 15.22 5.66 1.33
C LYS A 202 13.97 6.02 0.51
N MET A 203 13.36 7.18 0.76
CA MET A 203 12.23 7.68 -0.02
C MET A 203 12.55 7.71 -1.52
N LEU A 204 13.69 8.29 -1.90
CA LEU A 204 14.13 8.36 -3.29
C LEU A 204 14.30 6.94 -3.88
N THR A 205 14.95 6.04 -3.16
CA THR A 205 15.11 4.64 -3.60
C THR A 205 13.75 3.97 -3.87
N GLU A 206 12.77 4.15 -2.99
CA GLU A 206 11.40 3.62 -3.17
C GLU A 206 10.67 4.25 -4.36
N LEU A 207 10.94 5.52 -4.65
CA LEU A 207 10.41 6.18 -5.85
C LEU A 207 11.02 5.64 -7.14
N GLY A 208 12.20 5.01 -7.12
CA GLY A 208 12.86 4.46 -8.30
C GLY A 208 13.49 5.54 -9.18
N VAL A 209 14.41 6.33 -8.62
CA VAL A 209 15.02 7.53 -9.24
C VAL A 209 16.06 7.23 -10.33
N GLU A 210 15.74 6.39 -11.31
CA GLU A 210 16.43 6.45 -12.60
C GLU A 210 15.96 7.67 -13.42
N LEU A 211 14.81 8.26 -13.08
CA LEU A 211 14.06 9.19 -13.95
C LEU A 211 13.91 10.63 -13.45
N MET A 212 14.39 10.97 -12.26
CA MET A 212 14.54 12.39 -11.92
C MET A 212 15.99 12.76 -12.20
N ASP A 213 16.20 13.97 -12.73
CA ASP A 213 17.51 14.60 -13.00
C ASP A 213 18.34 14.86 -11.72
N VAL A 214 18.14 14.02 -10.71
CA VAL A 214 18.83 13.89 -9.43
C VAL A 214 20.01 12.90 -9.59
N GLN A 215 20.27 12.39 -10.80
CA GLN A 215 21.50 11.63 -11.10
C GLN A 215 22.76 12.43 -10.77
N HIS A 216 22.70 13.77 -10.87
CA HIS A 216 23.77 14.68 -10.42
C HIS A 216 23.82 14.90 -8.90
N LEU A 217 23.09 14.11 -8.15
CA LEU A 217 22.96 14.21 -6.70
C LEU A 217 23.03 12.86 -6.04
N CYS A 218 23.43 11.77 -6.69
CA CYS A 218 23.68 10.48 -6.05
C CYS A 218 24.49 9.55 -6.98
N PHE A 219 25.78 9.30 -6.69
CA PHE A 219 26.58 8.20 -7.22
C PHE A 219 26.63 7.04 -6.21
N ARG A 220 26.72 5.80 -6.69
CA ARG A 220 26.84 4.63 -5.81
C ARG A 220 28.32 4.34 -5.53
N ASP A 221 28.72 4.11 -4.28
CA ASP A 221 30.06 3.58 -4.02
C ASP A 221 30.14 2.08 -4.33
N GLY A 222 31.36 1.54 -4.32
CA GLY A 222 31.63 0.13 -4.54
C GLY A 222 31.00 -0.82 -3.50
N GLY A 223 30.40 -0.30 -2.42
CA GLY A 223 29.64 -1.05 -1.43
C GLY A 223 28.11 -0.96 -1.61
N GLY A 224 27.63 -0.24 -2.62
CA GLY A 224 26.20 -0.09 -2.91
C GLY A 224 25.51 1.07 -2.18
N LYS A 225 26.24 1.87 -1.40
CA LYS A 225 25.73 3.06 -0.70
C LYS A 225 25.58 4.23 -1.69
N LEU A 226 24.46 4.95 -1.64
CA LEU A 226 24.20 6.13 -2.47
C LEU A 226 24.86 7.38 -1.86
N HIS A 227 25.62 8.13 -2.65
CA HIS A 227 26.42 9.29 -2.28
C HIS A 227 26.09 10.49 -3.15
N VAL A 228 25.67 11.62 -2.58
CA VAL A 228 25.30 12.77 -3.43
C VAL A 228 26.47 13.31 -4.26
N ALA A 229 26.34 13.35 -5.60
CA ALA A 229 27.38 13.87 -6.49
C ALA A 229 27.60 15.38 -6.27
N GLY A 230 28.86 15.76 -6.10
CA GLY A 230 29.28 17.15 -5.86
C GLY A 230 29.98 17.75 -7.08
N PRO A 231 30.24 19.06 -7.08
CA PRO A 231 31.57 19.58 -7.31
C PRO A 231 32.50 19.32 -6.11
#